data_AF-A0A6L2ZJE3-F1
#
_entry.id   AF-A0A6L2ZJE3-F1
#
_cell.length_a   1.000
_cell.length_b   1.000
_cell.length_c   1.000
_cell.angle_alpha   90.00
_cell.angle_beta   90.00
_cell.angle_gamma   90.00
#
_symmetry.space_group_name_H-M   'P 1'
#
loop_
_entity.id
_entity.type
_entity.pdbx_description
1 polymer ?
#
loop_
_entity_poly.entity_id
_entity_poly.type
_entity_poly.pdbx_seq_one_letter_code
_entity_poly.pdbx_strand_id
1 'polypeptide(L)'
;MYIDNVGNLACMDNWEWVLMGEVDSAEGWHTVRTSGTETIRGWVVRWKNVGLLYVNRYMVGPGSLGWCANVAAVARQIRIPEVRLARVTDLGLMSIEGQRGKYRDLVKKGRELADRADELLPRISAAGDHLTHLRPSDIIKACEKEGGLLTAWANLAYWAGVSGATQASCATSMLWCTSAKTDLPMRLVLTAYVTGVNTAEKWVKFAKYVTMRAKQLQHSCEEELYDVFESEVVINRGLGEVDWSAERKNRTQAVLVPVKEEDVYAVARGMMVRGRERGYRYHAQTWKLWWQSRWLHVPSGSAHTVSTKLTRIREAHKKEDGFSKKVLLSAVSSLDLAEITMLRPEIHAWPSTKYEWGKQRAIYGTDVESFMMFDFAFPSCETAVPGNVIAGERATKRSVHDAVSLAASGMVPLDFDYEDFNSQHSMTSMRAVLRAYIDEYKQDMSEDQFRAACWCLSAINKQVVHSNANLGVDGYEAKDTLLSGWRLTTFMNSVLNYVYLKLAGSIDHTVSTLHSGDDVFAGCEMLG
;
A
#
# COMPACT_ATOMS: atom_id res chain seq x y z
N MET A 1 -36.14 -29.19 21.12
CA MET A 1 -34.87 -29.32 21.86
C MET A 1 -35.18 -29.83 23.24
N TYR A 2 -34.40 -30.78 23.75
CA TYR A 2 -34.44 -31.23 25.15
C TYR A 2 -33.01 -31.23 25.71
N ILE A 3 -32.90 -31.03 27.01
CA ILE A 3 -31.63 -31.04 27.75
C ILE A 3 -31.52 -32.41 28.41
N ASP A 4 -30.54 -33.21 28.01
CA ASP A 4 -30.32 -34.51 28.63
C ASP A 4 -29.78 -34.39 30.07
N ASN A 5 -29.70 -35.52 30.78
CA ASN A 5 -29.27 -35.57 32.18
C ASN A 5 -27.79 -35.17 32.40
N VAL A 6 -27.05 -34.79 31.35
CA VAL A 6 -25.68 -34.27 31.42
C VAL A 6 -25.58 -32.81 30.96
N GLY A 7 -26.71 -32.15 30.69
CA GLY A 7 -26.76 -30.72 30.34
C GLY A 7 -26.58 -30.42 28.85
N ASN A 8 -26.64 -31.42 27.96
CA ASN A 8 -26.46 -31.19 26.53
C ASN A 8 -27.79 -30.84 25.85
N LEU A 9 -27.76 -29.81 24.99
CA LEU A 9 -28.91 -29.34 24.24
C LEU A 9 -29.00 -30.10 22.90
N ALA A 10 -29.90 -31.07 22.79
CA ALA A 10 -30.10 -31.82 21.55
C ALA A 10 -31.26 -31.23 20.72
N CYS A 11 -31.04 -30.99 19.43
CA CYS A 11 -32.08 -30.70 18.45
C CYS A 11 -32.28 -31.92 17.54
N MET A 12 -33.53 -32.27 17.25
CA MET A 12 -33.84 -33.33 16.28
C MET A 12 -33.79 -32.75 14.86
N ASP A 13 -33.02 -33.44 14.02
CA ASP A 13 -32.87 -33.37 12.56
C ASP A 13 -31.79 -32.44 11.94
N ASN A 14 -30.74 -33.12 11.45
CA ASN A 14 -29.84 -32.83 10.30
C ASN A 14 -28.72 -31.77 10.35
N TRP A 15 -28.14 -31.46 11.51
CA TRP A 15 -26.81 -30.82 11.58
C TRP A 15 -26.02 -31.37 12.77
N GLU A 16 -24.95 -32.13 12.52
CA GLU A 16 -24.02 -32.56 13.57
C GLU A 16 -23.11 -31.39 13.96
N TRP A 17 -23.33 -30.83 15.15
CA TRP A 17 -22.36 -29.97 15.83
C TRP A 17 -22.27 -30.39 17.29
N VAL A 18 -21.05 -30.65 17.76
CA VAL A 18 -20.74 -30.82 19.18
C VAL A 18 -19.86 -29.64 19.59
N LEU A 19 -20.45 -28.68 20.30
CA LEU A 19 -19.71 -27.64 21.01
C LEU A 19 -19.48 -28.13 22.43
N MET A 20 -18.21 -28.35 22.80
CA MET A 20 -17.84 -28.71 24.17
C MET A 20 -17.71 -27.44 25.02
N GLY A 21 -18.70 -27.19 25.89
CA GLY A 21 -18.67 -26.15 26.93
C GLY A 21 -19.93 -26.15 27.79
N GLU A 22 -19.81 -25.87 29.09
CA GLU A 22 -20.94 -25.78 30.01
C GLU A 22 -21.80 -24.53 29.74
N VAL A 23 -23.04 -24.75 29.31
CA VAL A 23 -24.07 -23.70 29.19
C VAL A 23 -24.61 -23.38 30.60
N ASP A 24 -24.66 -22.10 30.96
CA ASP A 24 -25.14 -21.65 32.28
C ASP A 24 -26.68 -21.45 32.26
N SER A 25 -27.20 -20.83 31.19
CA SER A 25 -28.64 -20.73 30.92
C SER A 25 -28.95 -20.36 29.46
N ALA A 26 -30.12 -20.77 28.96
CA ALA A 26 -30.70 -20.28 27.70
C ALA A 26 -31.94 -19.43 28.01
N GLU A 27 -31.92 -18.14 27.69
CA GLU A 27 -32.97 -17.19 28.11
C GLU A 27 -34.08 -17.00 27.07
N GLY A 28 -33.91 -17.53 25.85
CA GLY A 28 -34.92 -17.56 24.80
C GLY A 28 -34.82 -16.43 23.78
N TRP A 29 -35.90 -16.21 23.03
CA TRP A 29 -35.98 -15.16 22.00
C TRP A 29 -36.32 -13.80 22.62
N HIS A 30 -35.45 -12.83 22.41
CA HIS A 30 -35.66 -11.44 22.83
C HIS A 30 -35.95 -10.55 21.64
N THR A 31 -36.89 -9.63 21.82
CA THR A 31 -37.29 -8.65 20.82
C THR A 31 -36.88 -7.27 21.32
N VAL A 32 -35.94 -6.62 20.62
CA VAL A 32 -35.39 -5.32 20.98
C VAL A 32 -35.93 -4.26 20.03
N ARG A 33 -36.59 -3.23 20.59
CA ARG A 33 -36.99 -2.02 19.85
C ARG A 33 -35.84 -1.03 19.86
N THR A 34 -35.40 -0.60 18.68
CA THR A 34 -34.45 0.52 18.56
C THR A 34 -35.23 1.85 18.57
N SER A 35 -34.56 3.00 18.61
CA SER A 35 -35.18 4.33 18.69
C SER A 35 -35.87 4.79 17.38
N GLY A 36 -36.11 3.87 16.46
CA GLY A 36 -36.98 4.00 15.29
C GLY A 36 -37.94 2.81 15.25
N THR A 37 -38.88 2.77 14.32
CA THR A 37 -39.92 1.72 14.19
C THR A 37 -39.39 0.29 13.94
N GLU A 38 -38.09 0.05 14.08
CA GLU A 38 -37.44 -1.23 13.84
C GLU A 38 -37.42 -2.12 15.07
N THR A 39 -37.60 -3.41 14.82
CA THR A 39 -37.66 -4.46 15.84
C THR A 39 -36.68 -5.57 15.48
N ILE A 40 -35.69 -5.82 16.33
CA ILE A 40 -34.67 -6.87 16.13
C ILE A 40 -35.04 -8.08 17.01
N ARG A 41 -35.02 -9.29 16.47
CA ARG A 41 -35.17 -10.55 17.24
C ARG A 41 -33.84 -11.28 17.32
N GLY A 42 -33.38 -11.59 18.53
CA GLY A 42 -32.16 -12.38 18.78
C GLY A 42 -32.40 -13.48 19.80
N TRP A 43 -31.61 -14.56 19.73
CA TRP A 43 -31.60 -15.64 20.72
C TRP A 43 -30.42 -15.43 21.66
N VAL A 44 -30.66 -15.41 22.97
CA VAL A 44 -29.60 -15.20 23.98
C VAL A 44 -29.24 -16.53 24.63
N VAL A 45 -27.97 -16.90 24.57
CA VAL A 45 -27.39 -18.06 25.26
C VAL A 45 -26.25 -17.59 26.15
N ARG A 46 -26.26 -17.94 27.42
CA ARG A 46 -25.22 -17.58 28.39
C ARG A 46 -24.31 -18.79 28.64
N TRP A 47 -23.03 -18.65 28.31
CA TRP A 47 -22.00 -19.67 28.52
C TRP A 47 -21.16 -19.32 29.75
N LYS A 48 -20.64 -20.32 30.47
CA LYS A 48 -19.68 -20.04 31.55
C LYS A 48 -18.40 -19.42 30.96
N ASN A 49 -18.07 -18.22 31.43
CA ASN A 49 -16.83 -17.47 31.18
C ASN A 49 -16.63 -16.80 29.80
N VAL A 50 -17.59 -16.83 28.87
CA VAL A 50 -17.60 -15.98 27.66
C VAL A 50 -19.04 -15.62 27.29
N GLY A 51 -19.37 -14.32 27.23
CA GLY A 51 -20.66 -13.86 26.72
C GLY A 51 -20.56 -13.55 25.23
N LEU A 52 -21.12 -14.39 24.36
CA LEU A 52 -21.20 -14.12 22.93
C LEU A 52 -22.66 -13.80 22.56
N LEU A 53 -22.88 -12.65 21.92
CA LEU A 53 -24.21 -12.23 21.49
C LEU A 53 -24.40 -12.53 20.01
N TYR A 54 -25.39 -13.37 19.70
CA TYR A 54 -25.85 -13.60 18.34
C TYR A 54 -27.02 -12.67 18.00
N VAL A 55 -26.81 -11.73 17.08
CA VAL A 55 -27.87 -10.86 16.55
C VAL A 55 -28.07 -11.18 15.07
N ASN A 56 -29.17 -11.84 14.73
CA ASN A 56 -29.55 -12.09 13.34
C ASN A 56 -30.36 -10.88 12.83
N ARG A 57 -29.90 -10.18 11.78
CA ARG A 57 -30.66 -9.08 11.17
C ARG A 57 -31.29 -9.57 9.87
N TYR A 58 -32.62 -9.71 9.87
CA TYR A 58 -33.39 -9.66 8.63
C TYR A 58 -33.47 -8.21 8.15
N MET A 59 -32.94 -7.97 6.94
CA MET A 59 -33.11 -6.85 6.00
C MET A 59 -33.43 -5.43 6.54
N VAL A 60 -32.67 -4.42 6.06
CA VAL A 60 -33.11 -3.29 5.19
C VAL A 60 -32.09 -2.13 5.21
N GLY A 61 -31.78 -1.59 4.01
CA GLY A 61 -31.63 -0.15 3.71
C GLY A 61 -30.26 0.53 3.92
N PRO A 62 -29.66 1.15 2.88
CA PRO A 62 -28.44 1.96 3.03
C PRO A 62 -28.77 3.31 3.67
N GLY A 63 -28.36 3.53 4.92
CA GLY A 63 -28.50 4.87 5.54
C GLY A 63 -28.52 4.98 7.07
N SER A 64 -28.13 3.96 7.84
CA SER A 64 -28.13 4.06 9.32
C SER A 64 -26.73 3.93 9.93
N LEU A 65 -26.54 4.67 11.03
CA LEU A 65 -25.33 4.81 11.85
C LEU A 65 -24.50 3.52 12.01
N GLY A 66 -23.17 3.70 12.03
CA GLY A 66 -22.16 2.66 12.03
C GLY A 66 -22.44 1.50 12.98
N TRP A 67 -22.10 0.30 12.51
CA TRP A 67 -22.33 -1.00 13.16
C TRP A 67 -21.93 -1.03 14.65
N CYS A 68 -20.82 -0.37 15.02
CA CYS A 68 -20.32 -0.28 16.40
C CYS A 68 -21.30 0.41 17.37
N ALA A 69 -22.00 1.46 16.92
CA ALA A 69 -22.97 2.17 17.76
C ALA A 69 -24.21 1.30 18.04
N ASN A 70 -24.63 0.49 17.06
CA ASN A 70 -25.77 -0.41 17.18
C ASN A 70 -25.45 -1.65 18.05
N VAL A 71 -24.26 -2.23 17.91
CA VAL A 71 -23.81 -3.35 18.75
C VAL A 71 -23.61 -2.91 20.20
N ALA A 72 -23.01 -1.75 20.44
CA ALA A 72 -22.84 -1.20 21.79
C ALA A 72 -24.18 -0.81 22.44
N ALA A 73 -25.15 -0.30 21.68
CA ALA A 73 -26.50 0.00 22.17
C ALA A 73 -27.27 -1.27 22.53
N VAL A 74 -27.19 -2.29 21.68
CA VAL A 74 -27.80 -3.60 21.93
C VAL A 74 -27.15 -4.28 23.14
N ALA A 75 -25.82 -4.36 23.21
CA ALA A 75 -25.09 -4.96 24.34
C ALA A 75 -25.41 -4.28 25.70
N ARG A 76 -25.59 -2.95 25.72
CA ARG A 76 -26.04 -2.20 26.90
C ARG A 76 -27.47 -2.56 27.32
N GLN A 77 -28.36 -2.80 26.37
CA GLN A 77 -29.76 -3.18 26.66
C GLN A 77 -29.89 -4.60 27.21
N ILE A 78 -29.06 -5.55 26.76
CA ILE A 78 -29.13 -6.96 27.20
C ILE A 78 -28.24 -7.28 28.40
N ARG A 79 -27.64 -6.26 29.06
CA ARG A 79 -26.73 -6.41 30.22
C ARG A 79 -25.66 -7.48 30.00
N ILE A 80 -25.10 -7.53 28.79
CA ILE A 80 -23.97 -8.42 28.52
C ILE A 80 -22.74 -7.77 29.18
N PRO A 81 -22.02 -8.49 30.06
CA PRO A 81 -20.79 -7.97 30.63
C PRO A 81 -19.77 -7.79 29.49
N GLU A 82 -19.54 -6.53 29.12
CA GLU A 82 -18.40 -6.02 28.35
C GLU A 82 -18.17 -6.57 26.93
N VAL A 83 -18.97 -6.11 25.95
CA VAL A 83 -18.41 -5.88 24.60
C VAL A 83 -17.54 -4.63 24.69
N ARG A 84 -16.25 -4.81 24.93
CA ARG A 84 -15.29 -3.71 25.05
C ARG A 84 -14.83 -3.30 23.66
N LEU A 85 -15.34 -2.17 23.16
CA LEU A 85 -14.74 -1.50 22.02
C LEU A 85 -13.27 -1.21 22.33
N ALA A 86 -12.40 -1.38 21.33
CA ALA A 86 -11.00 -1.04 21.49
C ALA A 86 -10.88 0.45 21.81
N ARG A 87 -10.01 0.79 22.75
CA ARG A 87 -9.73 2.17 23.18
C ARG A 87 -8.36 2.58 22.67
N VAL A 88 -8.14 3.88 22.51
CA VAL A 88 -6.80 4.42 22.18
C VAL A 88 -5.74 4.03 23.21
N THR A 89 -6.12 3.79 24.47
CA THR A 89 -5.22 3.24 25.48
C THR A 89 -4.65 1.86 25.10
N ASP A 90 -5.33 1.11 24.23
CA ASP A 90 -4.90 -0.22 23.78
C ASP A 90 -3.73 -0.12 22.76
N LEU A 91 -3.47 1.08 22.22
CA LEU A 91 -2.22 1.40 21.52
C LEU A 91 -1.02 1.55 22.47
N GLY A 92 -1.25 1.59 23.79
CA GLY A 92 -0.23 1.89 24.79
C GLY A 92 0.19 3.36 24.82
N LEU A 93 -0.58 4.25 24.18
CA LEU A 93 -0.32 5.69 24.16
C LEU A 93 -0.80 6.34 25.45
N MET A 94 0.08 7.16 26.05
CA MET A 94 -0.24 7.93 27.24
C MET A 94 -1.07 9.16 26.87
N SER A 95 -2.07 9.51 27.69
CA SER A 95 -2.80 10.76 27.52
C SER A 95 -1.94 11.95 27.93
N ILE A 96 -2.08 13.08 27.23
CA ILE A 96 -1.38 14.33 27.57
C ILE A 96 -1.77 14.79 28.98
N GLU A 97 -3.04 14.64 29.35
CA GLU A 97 -3.54 14.99 30.67
C GLU A 97 -2.90 14.13 31.78
N GLY A 98 -2.80 12.82 31.55
CA GLY A 98 -2.13 11.90 32.47
C GLY A 98 -0.62 12.15 32.62
N GLN A 99 -0.01 12.83 31.65
CA GLN A 99 1.43 13.14 31.60
C GLN A 99 1.71 14.66 31.59
N ARG A 100 0.78 15.48 32.12
CA ARG A 100 0.84 16.96 32.03
C ARG A 100 2.14 17.55 32.57
N GLY A 101 2.72 16.96 33.61
CA GLY A 101 4.01 17.38 34.17
C GLY A 101 5.16 17.20 33.18
N LYS A 102 5.23 16.04 32.51
CA LYS A 102 6.24 15.72 31.49
C LYS A 102 6.06 16.56 30.23
N TYR A 103 4.82 16.79 29.82
CA TYR A 103 4.52 17.67 28.70
C TYR A 103 4.99 19.12 28.98
N ARG A 104 4.69 19.67 30.17
CA ARG A 104 5.16 21.02 30.56
C ARG A 104 6.68 21.13 30.60
N ASP A 105 7.38 20.08 31.04
CA ASP A 105 8.84 20.02 31.02
C ASP A 105 9.38 20.12 29.58
N LEU A 106 8.82 19.36 28.63
CA LEU A 106 9.18 19.45 27.21
C LEU A 106 8.90 20.85 26.64
N VAL A 107 7.73 21.42 26.92
CA VAL A 107 7.37 22.77 26.47
C VAL A 107 8.39 23.81 26.96
N LYS A 108 8.76 23.75 28.24
CA LYS A 108 9.74 24.68 28.83
C LYS A 108 11.10 24.56 28.13
N LYS A 109 11.63 23.34 28.00
CA LYS A 109 12.90 23.07 27.30
C LYS A 109 12.85 23.54 25.85
N GLY A 110 11.75 23.27 25.15
CA GLY A 110 11.59 23.63 23.75
C GLY A 110 11.58 25.13 23.52
N ARG A 111 10.93 25.87 24.43
CA ARG A 111 10.94 27.34 24.41
C ARG A 111 12.36 27.90 24.58
N GLU A 112 13.16 27.32 25.48
CA GLU A 112 14.56 27.72 25.71
C GLU A 112 15.45 27.42 24.48
N LEU A 113 15.09 26.42 23.69
CA LEU A 113 15.82 26.00 22.48
C LEU A 113 15.37 26.72 21.20
N ALA A 114 14.23 27.43 21.22
CA ALA A 114 13.55 27.93 20.03
C ALA A 114 14.42 28.89 19.18
N ASP A 115 15.18 29.78 19.83
CA ASP A 115 16.03 30.77 19.12
C ASP A 115 17.16 30.14 18.32
N ARG A 116 17.52 28.89 18.63
CA ARG A 116 18.60 28.15 17.98
C ARG A 116 18.10 26.86 17.32
N ALA A 117 16.80 26.76 17.05
CA ALA A 117 16.15 25.52 16.61
C ALA A 117 16.81 24.90 15.35
N ASP A 118 17.31 25.72 14.43
CA ASP A 118 17.98 25.29 13.21
C ASP A 118 19.43 24.83 13.41
N GLU A 119 20.01 25.04 14.58
CA GLU A 119 21.39 24.65 14.92
C GLU A 119 21.46 23.35 15.72
N LEU A 120 20.33 22.90 16.29
CA LEU A 120 20.30 21.79 17.25
C LEU A 120 20.60 20.43 16.60
N LEU A 121 20.25 20.28 15.32
CA LEU A 121 20.27 19.01 14.62
C LEU A 121 21.03 19.14 13.30
N PRO A 122 21.70 18.06 12.85
CA PRO A 122 22.42 18.06 11.59
C PRO A 122 21.45 18.25 10.42
N ARG A 123 21.91 19.00 9.42
CA ARG A 123 21.24 19.13 8.14
C ARG A 123 21.74 18.04 7.20
N ILE A 124 20.83 17.24 6.67
CA ILE A 124 21.17 16.29 5.60
C ILE A 124 21.04 17.02 4.26
N SER A 125 22.09 16.97 3.42
CA SER A 125 22.01 17.41 2.03
C SER A 125 21.11 16.46 1.23
N ALA A 126 20.14 17.01 0.49
CA ALA A 126 19.55 16.27 -0.63
C ALA A 126 20.61 16.09 -1.70
N ALA A 127 20.77 14.86 -2.20
CA ALA A 127 21.49 14.64 -3.44
C ALA A 127 20.65 15.34 -4.53
N GLY A 128 21.06 16.55 -4.91
CA GLY A 128 20.36 17.44 -5.83
C GLY A 128 20.17 18.84 -5.25
N ASP A 129 20.58 19.86 -6.00
CA ASP A 129 20.64 21.29 -5.61
C ASP A 129 19.25 21.97 -5.37
N HIS A 130 18.16 21.20 -5.24
CA HIS A 130 16.80 21.74 -5.42
C HIS A 130 15.77 21.39 -4.34
N LEU A 131 16.13 20.69 -3.26
CA LEU A 131 15.20 20.41 -2.15
C LEU A 131 15.68 21.05 -0.84
N THR A 132 15.09 22.19 -0.48
CA THR A 132 15.18 22.75 0.87
C THR A 132 14.01 22.22 1.69
N HIS A 133 14.28 21.32 2.66
CA HIS A 133 13.26 20.93 3.63
C HIS A 133 12.87 22.13 4.51
N LEU A 134 11.61 22.17 4.96
CA LEU A 134 11.16 23.09 6.00
C LEU A 134 12.07 22.96 7.23
N ARG A 135 12.38 24.09 7.87
CA ARG A 135 13.22 24.11 9.07
C ARG A 135 12.37 24.16 10.33
N PRO A 136 12.88 23.69 11.48
CA PRO A 136 12.21 23.87 12.76
C PRO A 136 11.79 25.32 13.02
N SER A 137 12.64 26.30 12.70
CA SER A 137 12.31 27.72 12.88
C SER A 137 11.16 28.20 11.98
N ASP A 138 11.00 27.65 10.78
CA ASP A 138 9.88 27.95 9.88
C ASP A 138 8.55 27.48 10.49
N ILE A 139 8.55 26.29 11.09
CA ILE A 139 7.35 25.73 11.76
C ILE A 139 6.99 26.55 13.00
N ILE A 140 7.97 26.98 13.80
CA ILE A 140 7.72 27.84 14.98
C ILE A 140 7.05 29.15 14.55
N LYS A 141 7.59 29.84 13.53
CA LYS A 141 7.03 31.08 13.00
C LYS A 141 5.59 30.91 12.47
N ALA A 142 5.29 29.77 11.86
CA ALA A 142 3.92 29.45 11.44
C ALA A 142 3.00 29.27 12.66
N CYS A 143 3.45 28.52 13.67
CA CYS A 143 2.68 28.26 14.89
C CYS A 143 2.45 29.51 15.76
N GLU A 144 3.33 30.50 15.70
CA GLU A 144 3.12 31.81 16.34
C GLU A 144 1.90 32.54 15.77
N LYS A 145 1.60 32.32 14.49
CA LYS A 145 0.46 32.94 13.80
C LYS A 145 -0.82 32.11 13.87
N GLU A 146 -0.67 30.80 13.71
CA GLU A 146 -1.81 29.87 13.53
C GLU A 146 -2.18 29.11 14.81
N GLY A 147 -1.36 29.19 15.86
CA GLY A 147 -1.51 28.40 17.08
C GLY A 147 -0.67 27.11 17.06
N GLY A 148 -0.70 26.34 18.16
CA GLY A 148 0.07 25.09 18.28
C GLY A 148 1.52 25.27 18.77
N LEU A 149 1.91 26.48 19.18
CA LEU A 149 3.27 26.82 19.59
C LEU A 149 3.80 25.94 20.76
N LEU A 150 2.93 25.60 21.73
CA LEU A 150 3.31 24.70 22.83
C LEU A 150 3.66 23.30 22.32
N THR A 151 2.88 22.77 21.37
CA THR A 151 3.11 21.47 20.73
C THR A 151 4.40 21.47 19.92
N ALA A 152 4.66 22.56 19.19
CA ALA A 152 5.90 22.76 18.43
C ALA A 152 7.13 22.76 19.36
N TRP A 153 7.09 23.51 20.47
CA TRP A 153 8.17 23.52 21.45
C TRP A 153 8.37 22.15 22.10
N ALA A 154 7.30 21.46 22.50
CA ALA A 154 7.42 20.13 23.08
C ALA A 154 8.10 19.13 22.11
N ASN A 155 7.73 19.18 20.82
CA ASN A 155 8.36 18.38 19.77
C ASN A 155 9.85 18.74 19.58
N LEU A 156 10.17 20.03 19.51
CA LEU A 156 11.55 20.51 19.37
C LEU A 156 12.43 19.95 20.49
N ALA A 157 11.96 20.05 21.74
CA ALA A 157 12.70 19.54 22.90
C ALA A 157 12.94 18.03 22.84
N TYR A 158 11.92 17.27 22.43
CA TYR A 158 12.05 15.83 22.29
C TYR A 158 13.09 15.48 21.21
N TRP A 159 12.92 15.99 20.00
CA TRP A 159 13.79 15.65 18.87
C TRP A 159 15.22 16.14 19.02
N ALA A 160 15.44 17.28 19.69
CA ALA A 160 16.79 17.73 20.06
C ALA A 160 17.52 16.74 21.00
N GLY A 161 16.78 15.91 21.74
CA GLY A 161 17.32 14.85 22.60
C GLY A 161 17.43 13.48 21.93
N VAL A 162 17.02 13.32 20.67
CA VAL A 162 17.05 12.03 19.95
C VAL A 162 18.34 11.91 19.15
N SER A 163 19.20 10.96 19.51
CA SER A 163 20.42 10.66 18.74
C SER A 163 20.07 10.14 17.34
N GLY A 164 20.78 10.62 16.32
CA GLY A 164 20.51 10.29 14.91
C GLY A 164 19.34 11.05 14.28
N ALA A 165 18.67 11.94 15.03
CA ALA A 165 17.66 12.83 14.46
C ALA A 165 18.28 13.94 13.62
N THR A 166 17.47 14.49 12.70
CA THR A 166 17.91 15.53 11.76
C THR A 166 16.95 16.71 11.79
N GLN A 167 17.35 17.83 11.21
CA GLN A 167 16.45 18.98 11.05
C GLN A 167 15.15 18.61 10.36
N ALA A 168 15.23 17.77 9.34
CA ALA A 168 14.06 17.30 8.59
C ALA A 168 13.14 16.45 9.47
N SER A 169 13.69 15.54 10.28
CA SER A 169 12.89 14.70 11.19
C SER A 169 12.14 15.55 12.22
N CYS A 170 12.82 16.53 12.82
CA CYS A 170 12.22 17.46 13.78
C CYS A 170 11.13 18.32 13.14
N ALA A 171 11.42 18.96 12.01
CA ALA A 171 10.45 19.82 11.32
C ALA A 171 9.22 19.03 10.84
N THR A 172 9.41 17.82 10.31
CA THR A 172 8.31 16.93 9.91
C THR A 172 7.45 16.54 11.11
N SER A 173 8.05 16.17 12.24
CA SER A 173 7.27 15.83 13.46
C SER A 173 6.51 17.02 14.03
N MET A 174 7.14 18.20 14.05
CA MET A 174 6.49 19.43 14.51
C MET A 174 5.28 19.75 13.65
N LEU A 175 5.46 19.76 12.31
CA LEU A 175 4.37 20.00 11.36
C LEU A 175 3.24 18.97 11.52
N TRP A 176 3.58 17.69 11.64
CA TRP A 176 2.62 16.62 11.84
C TRP A 176 1.82 16.82 13.13
N CYS A 177 2.48 17.06 14.27
CA CYS A 177 1.81 17.23 15.55
C CYS A 177 0.97 18.51 15.65
N THR A 178 1.32 19.58 14.91
CA THR A 178 0.58 20.85 14.95
C THR A 178 -0.56 20.93 13.94
N SER A 179 -0.54 20.11 12.89
CA SER A 179 -1.56 20.09 11.83
C SER A 179 -2.51 18.89 11.86
N ALA A 180 -2.21 17.86 12.66
CA ALA A 180 -3.08 16.70 12.81
C ALA A 180 -4.45 17.07 13.40
N LYS A 181 -5.46 16.28 13.06
CA LYS A 181 -6.83 16.50 13.53
C LYS A 181 -7.03 16.03 14.97
N THR A 182 -6.27 15.04 15.38
CA THR A 182 -6.28 14.45 16.71
C THR A 182 -5.02 14.83 17.49
N ASP A 183 -5.05 14.63 18.82
CA ASP A 183 -3.86 14.77 19.66
C ASP A 183 -2.98 13.50 19.67
N LEU A 184 -3.34 12.46 18.91
CA LEU A 184 -2.63 11.18 18.85
C LEU A 184 -1.14 11.31 18.48
N PRO A 185 -0.74 12.16 17.51
CA PRO A 185 0.68 12.37 17.21
C PRO A 185 1.48 12.88 18.41
N MET A 186 0.92 13.84 19.15
CA MET A 186 1.58 14.37 20.34
C MET A 186 1.58 13.35 21.48
N ARG A 187 0.53 12.52 21.61
CA ARG A 187 0.54 11.38 22.54
C ARG A 187 1.64 10.37 22.19
N LEU A 188 1.87 10.10 20.89
CA LEU A 188 2.97 9.25 20.44
C LEU A 188 4.33 9.82 20.85
N VAL A 189 4.59 11.10 20.55
CA VAL A 189 5.85 11.79 20.90
C VAL A 189 6.05 11.81 22.42
N LEU A 190 5.00 12.12 23.19
CA LEU A 190 5.08 12.16 24.65
C LEU A 190 5.32 10.77 25.24
N THR A 191 4.67 9.74 24.71
CA THR A 191 4.90 8.36 25.13
C THR A 191 6.35 7.97 24.85
N ALA A 192 6.85 8.25 23.65
CA ALA A 192 8.24 8.01 23.26
C ALA A 192 9.24 8.68 24.22
N TYR A 193 8.99 9.94 24.59
CA TYR A 193 9.79 10.67 25.58
C TYR A 193 9.78 9.97 26.96
N VAL A 194 8.59 9.62 27.46
CA VAL A 194 8.44 9.01 28.79
C VAL A 194 9.04 7.60 28.84
N THR A 195 8.96 6.83 27.76
CA THR A 195 9.49 5.47 27.67
C THR A 195 10.95 5.41 27.23
N GLY A 196 11.64 6.55 27.08
CA GLY A 196 13.08 6.59 26.79
C GLY A 196 13.45 6.20 25.36
N VAL A 197 12.59 6.48 24.38
CA VAL A 197 12.90 6.39 22.96
C VAL A 197 13.78 7.60 22.60
N ASN A 198 15.10 7.41 22.62
CA ASN A 198 16.09 8.49 22.54
C ASN A 198 17.08 8.35 21.37
N THR A 199 16.78 7.48 20.41
CA THR A 199 17.57 7.26 19.18
C THR A 199 16.61 7.08 18.01
N ALA A 200 17.01 7.49 16.80
CA ALA A 200 16.23 7.31 15.58
C ALA A 200 15.81 5.84 15.36
N GLU A 201 16.70 4.89 15.63
CA GLU A 201 16.44 3.45 15.46
C GLU A 201 15.32 2.96 16.39
N LYS A 202 15.37 3.37 17.66
CA LYS A 202 14.30 3.09 18.63
C LYS A 202 12.99 3.74 18.22
N TRP A 203 13.03 4.97 17.68
CA TRP A 203 11.83 5.64 17.17
C TRP A 203 11.17 4.82 16.07
N VAL A 204 11.92 4.40 15.06
CA VAL A 204 11.38 3.59 13.94
C VAL A 204 10.72 2.31 14.46
N LYS A 205 11.35 1.59 15.40
CA LYS A 205 10.76 0.37 15.99
C LYS A 205 9.48 0.67 16.79
N PHE A 206 9.51 1.70 17.64
CA PHE A 206 8.36 2.10 18.45
C PHE A 206 7.18 2.57 17.59
N ALA A 207 7.45 3.48 16.66
CA ALA A 207 6.48 4.02 15.73
C ALA A 207 5.88 2.90 14.85
N LYS A 208 6.71 1.97 14.34
CA LYS A 208 6.20 0.83 13.55
C LYS A 208 5.25 -0.04 14.35
N TYR A 209 5.57 -0.33 15.61
CA TYR A 209 4.70 -1.09 16.50
C TYR A 209 3.35 -0.38 16.72
N VAL A 210 3.35 0.93 16.94
CA VAL A 210 2.11 1.71 17.11
C VAL A 210 1.33 1.75 15.80
N THR A 211 1.99 2.02 14.66
CA THR A 211 1.39 1.99 13.32
C THR A 211 0.66 0.67 13.06
N MET A 212 1.32 -0.47 13.32
CA MET A 212 0.71 -1.80 13.12
C MET A 212 -0.56 -1.99 13.95
N ARG A 213 -0.52 -1.64 15.25
CA ARG A 213 -1.69 -1.75 16.12
C ARG A 213 -2.80 -0.77 15.73
N ALA A 214 -2.45 0.45 15.36
CA ALA A 214 -3.41 1.44 14.91
C ALA A 214 -4.17 0.96 13.68
N LYS A 215 -3.48 0.37 12.70
CA LYS A 215 -4.12 -0.24 11.52
C LYS A 215 -5.07 -1.37 11.89
N GLN A 216 -4.64 -2.28 12.78
CA GLN A 216 -5.48 -3.40 13.25
C GLN A 216 -6.73 -2.93 14.01
N LEU A 217 -6.62 -1.87 14.80
CA LEU A 217 -7.70 -1.37 15.65
C LEU A 217 -8.62 -0.36 14.96
N GLN A 218 -8.25 0.20 13.80
CA GLN A 218 -8.99 1.28 13.14
C GLN A 218 -10.47 0.96 12.89
N HIS A 219 -10.80 -0.31 12.60
CA HIS A 219 -12.18 -0.75 12.38
C HIS A 219 -12.90 -1.23 13.66
N SER A 220 -12.19 -1.27 14.79
CA SER A 220 -12.68 -1.74 16.10
C SER A 220 -12.71 -0.65 17.18
N CYS A 221 -12.33 0.60 16.84
CA CYS A 221 -12.25 1.76 17.71
C CYS A 221 -13.19 2.87 17.21
N GLU A 222 -13.74 3.68 18.12
CA GLU A 222 -14.54 4.87 17.75
C GLU A 222 -13.65 6.04 17.30
N GLU A 223 -12.41 6.10 17.79
CA GLU A 223 -11.45 7.15 17.42
C GLU A 223 -10.80 6.85 16.07
N GLU A 224 -10.62 7.89 15.26
CA GLU A 224 -9.87 7.83 14.02
C GLU A 224 -8.36 7.73 14.31
N LEU A 225 -7.74 6.59 13.97
CA LEU A 225 -6.33 6.29 14.29
C LEU A 225 -5.38 6.56 13.11
N TYR A 226 -5.90 6.99 11.95
CA TYR A 226 -5.10 7.21 10.75
C TYR A 226 -4.02 8.29 10.92
N ASP A 227 -4.18 9.21 11.87
CA ASP A 227 -3.19 10.26 12.14
C ASP A 227 -1.85 9.69 12.62
N VAL A 228 -1.81 8.45 13.13
CA VAL A 228 -0.58 7.75 13.55
C VAL A 228 -0.15 6.62 12.62
N PHE A 229 -0.78 6.49 11.45
CA PHE A 229 -0.35 5.53 10.44
C PHE A 229 0.98 5.96 9.83
N GLU A 230 1.87 4.99 9.63
CA GLU A 230 3.21 5.21 9.05
C GLU A 230 4.04 6.23 9.85
N SER A 231 3.81 6.36 11.15
CA SER A 231 4.52 7.34 12.00
C SER A 231 6.04 7.17 12.03
N GLU A 232 6.56 6.01 11.60
CA GLU A 232 7.98 5.78 11.41
C GLU A 232 8.60 6.70 10.34
N VAL A 233 7.81 7.18 9.36
CA VAL A 233 8.31 8.02 8.25
C VAL A 233 8.67 9.43 8.69
N VAL A 234 8.31 9.81 9.93
CA VAL A 234 8.69 11.09 10.54
C VAL A 234 10.21 11.26 10.58
N ILE A 235 10.99 10.16 10.60
CA ILE A 235 12.46 10.26 10.48
C ILE A 235 12.93 10.79 9.11
N ASN A 236 12.01 10.92 8.15
CA ASN A 236 12.14 11.44 6.79
C ASN A 236 12.96 10.52 5.88
N ARG A 237 14.28 10.46 6.07
CA ARG A 237 15.14 9.52 5.35
C ARG A 237 15.27 8.27 6.18
N GLY A 238 14.83 7.15 5.63
CA GLY A 238 14.87 5.87 6.30
C GLY A 238 16.25 5.52 6.85
N LEU A 239 16.24 4.79 7.95
CA LEU A 239 17.44 4.16 8.48
C LEU A 239 17.73 2.91 7.65
N GLY A 240 18.95 2.81 7.13
CA GLY A 240 19.40 1.69 6.32
C GLY A 240 19.74 2.07 4.88
N GLU A 241 20.57 1.24 4.26
CA GLU A 241 20.99 1.34 2.87
C GLU A 241 20.48 0.11 2.11
N VAL A 242 20.35 0.23 0.80
CA VAL A 242 20.00 -0.90 -0.06
C VAL A 242 21.17 -1.88 -0.09
N ASP A 243 20.93 -3.13 0.30
CA ASP A 243 21.90 -4.22 0.10
C ASP A 243 21.85 -4.67 -1.37
N TRP A 244 22.71 -4.05 -2.19
CA TRP A 244 22.80 -4.36 -3.61
C TRP A 244 23.26 -5.78 -3.93
N SER A 245 23.95 -6.44 -3.00
CA SER A 245 24.36 -7.84 -3.14
C SER A 245 23.16 -8.77 -2.96
N ALA A 246 22.36 -8.53 -1.91
CA ALA A 246 21.10 -9.23 -1.69
C ALA A 246 20.13 -8.99 -2.85
N GLU A 247 19.99 -7.75 -3.31
CA GLU A 247 19.20 -7.42 -4.50
C GLU A 247 19.66 -8.23 -5.71
N ARG A 248 20.96 -8.22 -6.06
CA ARG A 248 21.47 -9.02 -7.18
C ARG A 248 21.13 -10.50 -7.03
N LYS A 249 21.25 -11.06 -5.82
CA LYS A 249 20.89 -12.45 -5.54
C LYS A 249 19.39 -12.68 -5.81
N ASN A 250 18.52 -11.79 -5.34
CA ASN A 250 17.07 -11.89 -5.54
C ASN A 250 16.64 -11.82 -7.03
N ARG A 251 17.48 -11.31 -7.94
CA ARG A 251 17.18 -11.24 -9.38
C ARG A 251 17.91 -12.30 -10.22
N THR A 252 18.88 -13.01 -9.64
CA THR A 252 19.68 -14.05 -10.33
C THR A 252 19.46 -15.45 -9.76
N GLN A 253 18.93 -15.54 -8.54
CA GLN A 253 18.63 -16.75 -7.77
C GLN A 253 17.31 -16.56 -7.00
N ALA A 254 16.30 -16.02 -7.68
CA ALA A 254 15.00 -15.72 -7.11
C ALA A 254 14.32 -16.97 -6.53
N VAL A 255 13.63 -16.80 -5.40
CA VAL A 255 12.70 -17.80 -4.88
C VAL A 255 11.35 -17.51 -5.52
N LEU A 256 10.96 -18.35 -6.48
CA LEU A 256 9.79 -18.13 -7.32
C LEU A 256 8.53 -18.72 -6.71
N VAL A 257 7.38 -18.15 -7.07
CA VAL A 257 6.08 -18.74 -6.78
C VAL A 257 5.91 -20.03 -7.60
N PRO A 258 5.64 -21.20 -6.96
CA PRO A 258 5.66 -22.49 -7.63
C PRO A 258 4.34 -22.78 -8.37
N VAL A 259 4.11 -22.10 -9.49
CA VAL A 259 2.91 -22.26 -10.35
C VAL A 259 3.27 -22.67 -11.77
N LYS A 260 2.35 -23.34 -12.45
CA LYS A 260 2.53 -23.72 -13.86
C LYS A 260 2.10 -22.58 -14.78
N GLU A 261 2.79 -22.44 -15.92
CA GLU A 261 2.52 -21.38 -16.90
C GLU A 261 1.08 -21.45 -17.43
N GLU A 262 0.57 -22.66 -17.67
CA GLU A 262 -0.77 -22.89 -18.22
C GLU A 262 -1.87 -22.45 -17.26
N ASP A 263 -1.67 -22.68 -15.96
CA ASP A 263 -2.59 -22.29 -14.90
C ASP A 263 -2.61 -20.76 -14.75
N VAL A 264 -1.44 -20.12 -14.77
CA VAL A 264 -1.31 -18.66 -14.78
C VAL A 264 -2.03 -18.05 -15.98
N TYR A 265 -1.79 -18.60 -17.17
CA TYR A 265 -2.44 -18.16 -18.40
C TYR A 265 -3.96 -18.28 -18.30
N ALA A 266 -4.48 -19.42 -17.82
CA ALA A 266 -5.92 -19.66 -17.72
C ALA A 266 -6.62 -18.65 -16.80
N VAL A 267 -6.06 -18.41 -15.61
CA VAL A 267 -6.63 -17.44 -14.65
C VAL A 267 -6.51 -16.01 -15.17
N ALA A 268 -5.33 -15.62 -15.69
CA ALA A 268 -5.12 -14.29 -16.25
C ALA A 268 -6.05 -14.01 -17.44
N ARG A 269 -6.24 -14.98 -18.35
CA ARG A 269 -7.19 -14.85 -19.46
C ARG A 269 -8.62 -14.69 -18.96
N GLY A 270 -9.01 -15.46 -17.93
CA GLY A 270 -10.30 -15.29 -17.28
C GLY A 270 -10.51 -13.87 -16.71
N MET A 271 -9.46 -13.22 -16.20
CA MET A 271 -9.54 -11.81 -15.77
C MET A 271 -9.79 -10.87 -16.95
N MET A 272 -9.09 -11.06 -18.08
CA MET A 272 -9.25 -10.21 -19.26
C MET A 272 -10.64 -10.36 -19.89
N VAL A 273 -11.17 -11.58 -19.97
CA VAL A 273 -12.54 -11.86 -20.43
C VAL A 273 -13.55 -11.09 -19.58
N ARG A 274 -13.44 -11.17 -18.24
CA ARG A 274 -14.31 -10.41 -17.33
C ARG A 274 -14.16 -8.90 -17.49
N GLY A 275 -12.96 -8.41 -17.76
CA GLY A 275 -12.72 -6.99 -18.08
C GLY A 275 -13.48 -6.55 -19.33
N ARG A 276 -13.42 -7.35 -20.40
CA ARG A 276 -14.14 -7.12 -21.66
C ARG A 276 -15.66 -7.16 -21.48
N GLU A 277 -16.17 -8.12 -20.71
CA GLU A 277 -17.59 -8.24 -20.34
C GLU A 277 -18.08 -7.02 -19.57
N ARG A 278 -17.21 -6.42 -18.74
CA ARG A 278 -17.48 -5.18 -17.99
C ARG A 278 -17.28 -3.90 -18.80
N GLY A 279 -17.05 -4.02 -20.10
CA GLY A 279 -17.01 -2.89 -21.02
C GLY A 279 -15.62 -2.36 -21.35
N TYR A 280 -14.53 -2.99 -20.89
CA TYR A 280 -13.21 -2.64 -21.40
C TYR A 280 -13.15 -2.84 -22.92
N ARG A 281 -12.56 -1.87 -23.61
CA ARG A 281 -12.32 -1.90 -25.05
C ARG A 281 -10.88 -1.52 -25.29
N TYR A 282 -10.17 -2.37 -26.05
CA TYR A 282 -8.80 -2.10 -26.40
C TYR A 282 -8.71 -0.84 -27.27
N HIS A 283 -7.77 0.05 -26.95
CA HIS A 283 -7.58 1.30 -27.69
C HIS A 283 -6.63 1.08 -28.88
N ALA A 284 -7.23 0.79 -30.04
CA ALA A 284 -6.51 0.65 -31.29
C ALA A 284 -5.91 1.99 -31.75
N GLN A 285 -4.61 2.03 -32.01
CA GLN A 285 -3.92 3.20 -32.56
C GLN A 285 -2.71 2.78 -33.42
N THR A 286 -2.31 3.63 -34.36
CA THR A 286 -1.08 3.43 -35.15
C THR A 286 0.11 4.01 -34.42
N TRP A 287 1.32 3.55 -34.76
CA TRP A 287 2.54 4.09 -34.14
C TRP A 287 2.68 5.59 -34.34
N LYS A 288 2.31 6.09 -35.52
CA LYS A 288 2.36 7.52 -35.86
C LYS A 288 1.49 8.37 -34.93
N LEU A 289 0.27 7.91 -34.63
CA LEU A 289 -0.64 8.63 -33.74
C LEU A 289 -0.11 8.64 -32.30
N TRP A 290 0.32 7.47 -31.81
CA TRP A 290 0.92 7.36 -30.48
C TRP A 290 2.18 8.24 -30.35
N TRP A 291 3.06 8.24 -31.35
CA TRP A 291 4.26 9.08 -31.37
C TRP A 291 3.91 10.57 -31.28
N GLN A 292 2.87 11.02 -31.97
CA GLN A 292 2.43 12.42 -31.93
C GLN A 292 1.90 12.84 -30.55
N SER A 293 1.29 11.92 -29.80
CA SER A 293 0.77 12.18 -28.45
C SER A 293 1.73 11.77 -27.32
N ARG A 294 2.92 11.23 -27.61
CA ARG A 294 3.86 10.66 -26.62
C ARG A 294 4.12 11.53 -25.39
N TRP A 295 4.17 12.86 -25.55
CA TRP A 295 4.41 13.81 -24.46
C TRP A 295 3.29 13.81 -23.39
N LEU A 296 2.10 13.32 -23.74
CA LEU A 296 0.95 13.20 -22.83
C LEU A 296 1.10 11.99 -21.89
N HIS A 297 1.69 10.89 -22.38
CA HIS A 297 1.65 9.59 -21.71
C HIS A 297 3.01 9.16 -21.12
N VAL A 298 4.12 9.71 -21.63
CA VAL A 298 5.47 9.40 -21.13
C VAL A 298 5.70 10.09 -19.78
N PRO A 299 6.01 9.35 -18.70
CA PRO A 299 6.29 9.94 -17.40
C PRO A 299 7.65 10.64 -17.38
N SER A 300 7.78 11.59 -16.45
CA SER A 300 9.08 12.13 -16.08
C SER A 300 9.90 11.05 -15.36
N GLY A 301 11.19 10.96 -15.67
CA GLY A 301 12.10 9.98 -15.08
C GLY A 301 13.40 9.87 -15.87
N SER A 302 14.31 9.03 -15.39
CA SER A 302 15.60 8.81 -16.04
C SER A 302 15.43 8.35 -17.49
N ALA A 303 16.19 8.98 -18.39
CA ALA A 303 16.20 8.70 -19.81
C ALA A 303 17.38 7.80 -20.17
N HIS A 304 17.29 6.49 -19.87
CA HIS A 304 18.28 5.52 -20.32
C HIS A 304 17.88 4.93 -21.67
N THR A 305 18.84 4.61 -22.52
CA THR A 305 18.59 4.17 -23.90
C THR A 305 19.70 3.25 -24.38
N VAL A 306 19.36 2.34 -25.28
CA VAL A 306 20.31 1.45 -25.97
C VAL A 306 20.43 1.76 -27.47
N SER A 307 19.52 2.55 -28.02
CA SER A 307 19.56 3.05 -29.39
C SER A 307 20.70 4.05 -29.58
N THR A 308 21.52 3.84 -30.61
CA THR A 308 22.58 4.77 -30.99
C THR A 308 22.03 6.17 -31.31
N LYS A 309 20.85 6.25 -31.95
CA LYS A 309 20.20 7.51 -32.32
C LYS A 309 19.80 8.30 -31.08
N LEU A 310 19.09 7.66 -30.15
CA LEU A 310 18.65 8.29 -28.90
C LEU A 310 19.82 8.59 -27.97
N THR A 311 20.86 7.76 -27.96
CA THR A 311 22.10 8.00 -27.21
C THR A 311 22.75 9.31 -27.63
N ARG A 312 22.87 9.59 -28.93
CA ARG A 312 23.45 10.86 -29.42
C ARG A 312 22.68 12.08 -28.92
N ILE A 313 21.35 12.02 -28.97
CA ILE A 313 20.48 13.11 -28.51
C ILE A 313 20.59 13.28 -26.99
N ARG A 314 20.53 12.17 -26.25
CA ARG A 314 20.72 12.17 -24.79
C ARG A 314 22.04 12.81 -24.40
N GLU A 315 23.14 12.44 -25.02
CA GLU A 315 24.47 12.98 -24.69
C GLU A 315 24.59 14.48 -25.00
N ALA A 316 23.88 14.97 -26.02
CA ALA A 316 23.80 16.40 -26.33
C ALA A 316 23.05 17.22 -25.27
N HIS A 317 22.02 16.64 -24.63
CA HIS A 317 21.11 17.35 -23.73
C HIS A 317 21.21 16.95 -22.25
N LYS A 318 21.95 15.90 -21.87
CA LYS A 318 21.97 15.35 -20.50
C LYS A 318 22.47 16.32 -19.42
N LYS A 319 23.10 17.43 -19.80
CA LYS A 319 23.59 18.47 -18.89
C LYS A 319 22.55 19.56 -18.64
N GLU A 320 21.43 19.54 -19.35
CA GLU A 320 20.34 20.48 -19.16
C GLU A 320 19.55 20.11 -17.90
N ASP A 321 19.21 21.12 -17.10
CA ASP A 321 18.41 20.94 -15.90
C ASP A 321 17.03 20.36 -16.26
N GLY A 322 16.61 19.36 -15.49
CA GLY A 322 15.32 18.69 -15.72
C GLY A 322 15.29 17.70 -16.90
N PHE A 323 16.45 17.33 -17.46
CA PHE A 323 16.53 16.31 -18.50
C PHE A 323 15.89 14.99 -18.04
N SER A 324 14.90 14.51 -18.80
CA SER A 324 14.07 13.36 -18.47
C SER A 324 13.67 12.57 -19.72
N LYS A 325 13.09 11.39 -19.53
CA LYS A 325 12.55 10.54 -20.61
C LYS A 325 11.61 11.31 -21.53
N LYS A 326 10.73 12.14 -20.93
CA LYS A 326 9.81 13.02 -21.65
C LYS A 326 10.54 14.08 -22.48
N VAL A 327 11.58 14.72 -21.92
CA VAL A 327 12.40 15.70 -22.65
C VAL A 327 13.15 15.04 -23.81
N LEU A 328 13.80 13.90 -23.57
CA LEU A 328 14.51 13.13 -24.60
C LEU A 328 13.58 12.82 -25.78
N LEU A 329 12.40 12.26 -25.52
CA LEU A 329 11.46 11.91 -26.59
C LEU A 329 10.87 13.13 -27.28
N SER A 330 10.77 14.27 -26.60
CA SER A 330 10.31 15.53 -27.20
C SER A 330 11.36 16.14 -28.13
N ALA A 331 12.65 15.94 -27.85
CA ALA A 331 13.76 16.37 -28.70
C ALA A 331 13.92 15.52 -29.99
N VAL A 332 13.27 14.36 -30.06
CA VAL A 332 13.29 13.49 -31.25
C VAL A 332 12.16 13.90 -32.21
N SER A 333 12.51 14.32 -33.43
CA SER A 333 11.53 14.74 -34.44
C SER A 333 10.65 13.58 -34.92
N SER A 334 11.26 12.46 -35.30
CA SER A 334 10.59 11.23 -35.69
C SER A 334 11.38 9.99 -35.29
N LEU A 335 10.65 8.93 -35.01
CA LEU A 335 11.18 7.60 -34.73
C LEU A 335 10.19 6.59 -35.30
N ASP A 336 10.63 5.75 -36.22
CA ASP A 336 9.75 4.74 -36.83
C ASP A 336 9.70 3.47 -35.99
N LEU A 337 8.53 2.81 -35.95
CA LEU A 337 8.38 1.52 -35.27
C LEU A 337 9.36 0.47 -35.79
N ALA A 338 9.69 0.52 -37.09
CA ALA A 338 10.69 -0.35 -37.70
C ALA A 338 12.07 -0.17 -37.06
N GLU A 339 12.49 1.06 -36.75
CA GLU A 339 13.78 1.32 -36.09
C GLU A 339 13.85 0.65 -34.71
N ILE A 340 12.74 0.64 -33.97
CA ILE A 340 12.68 0.06 -32.62
C ILE A 340 12.53 -1.46 -32.66
N THR A 341 11.69 -1.98 -33.55
CA THR A 341 11.48 -3.43 -33.69
C THR A 341 12.70 -4.17 -34.27
N MET A 342 13.65 -3.45 -34.90
CA MET A 342 14.96 -3.99 -35.27
C MET A 342 15.92 -4.15 -34.08
N LEU A 343 15.67 -3.47 -32.96
CA LEU A 343 16.42 -3.71 -31.74
C LEU A 343 16.08 -5.11 -31.22
N ARG A 344 17.08 -5.77 -30.64
CA ARG A 344 16.87 -7.06 -30.00
C ARG A 344 15.81 -6.89 -28.88
N PRO A 345 14.80 -7.77 -28.81
CA PRO A 345 13.78 -7.69 -27.77
C PRO A 345 14.40 -8.05 -26.42
N GLU A 346 14.79 -7.02 -25.67
CA GLU A 346 15.40 -7.10 -24.35
C GLU A 346 14.90 -5.91 -23.52
N ILE A 347 14.90 -6.06 -22.20
CA ILE A 347 14.66 -4.95 -21.26
C ILE A 347 16.00 -4.60 -20.62
N HIS A 348 16.42 -3.35 -20.73
CA HIS A 348 17.64 -2.86 -20.10
C HIS A 348 17.29 -1.98 -18.92
N ALA A 349 17.93 -2.20 -17.77
CA ALA A 349 17.67 -1.43 -16.56
C ALA A 349 18.94 -0.89 -15.91
N TRP A 350 18.80 0.26 -15.27
CA TRP A 350 19.85 0.91 -14.50
C TRP A 350 19.44 0.95 -13.04
N PRO A 351 20.24 0.36 -12.14
CA PRO A 351 19.95 0.34 -10.71
C PRO A 351 20.17 1.74 -10.12
N SER A 352 19.25 2.16 -9.26
CA SER A 352 19.33 3.37 -8.45
C SER A 352 18.59 3.20 -7.14
N THR A 353 18.85 4.08 -6.17
CA THR A 353 18.16 4.08 -4.89
C THR A 353 16.96 5.01 -4.94
N LYS A 354 15.78 4.49 -4.65
CA LYS A 354 14.54 5.24 -4.47
C LYS A 354 14.32 5.51 -2.99
N TYR A 355 14.02 6.75 -2.64
CA TYR A 355 13.67 7.15 -1.29
C TYR A 355 12.16 7.29 -1.19
N GLU A 356 11.52 6.40 -0.44
CA GLU A 356 10.07 6.37 -0.30
C GLU A 356 9.69 5.99 1.11
N TRP A 357 8.80 6.78 1.73
CA TRP A 357 8.17 6.47 3.02
C TRP A 357 9.18 6.06 4.10
N GLY A 358 10.23 6.85 4.30
CA GLY A 358 11.24 6.56 5.31
C GLY A 358 11.97 5.23 5.08
N LYS A 359 12.12 4.79 3.82
CA LYS A 359 12.91 3.62 3.43
C LYS A 359 13.70 3.92 2.16
N GLN A 360 14.87 3.28 2.03
CA GLN A 360 15.59 3.18 0.77
C GLN A 360 15.19 1.86 0.10
N ARG A 361 14.84 1.91 -1.18
CA ARG A 361 14.49 0.73 -1.98
C ARG A 361 15.28 0.74 -3.28
N ALA A 362 15.61 -0.45 -3.79
CA ALA A 362 16.16 -0.57 -5.13
C ALA A 362 15.09 -0.19 -6.17
N ILE A 363 15.46 0.65 -7.14
CA ILE A 363 14.67 0.88 -8.35
C ILE A 363 15.51 0.63 -9.59
N TYR A 364 14.91 -0.07 -10.54
CA TYR A 364 15.52 -0.47 -11.80
C TYR A 364 14.89 0.32 -12.94
N GLY A 365 15.41 1.52 -13.20
CA GLY A 365 14.88 2.38 -14.26
C GLY A 365 15.14 1.77 -15.64
N THR A 366 14.08 1.41 -16.37
CA THR A 366 14.22 0.74 -17.68
C THR A 366 14.44 1.72 -18.82
N ASP A 367 15.03 1.21 -19.90
CA ASP A 367 15.27 1.94 -21.14
C ASP A 367 13.99 2.53 -21.73
N VAL A 368 14.18 3.59 -22.53
CA VAL A 368 13.07 4.30 -23.17
C VAL A 368 12.40 3.41 -24.22
N GLU A 369 13.16 2.60 -24.95
CA GLU A 369 12.67 1.79 -26.05
C GLU A 369 11.68 0.73 -25.59
N SER A 370 12.04 -0.06 -24.57
CA SER A 370 11.13 -1.02 -23.94
C SER A 370 9.90 -0.28 -23.40
N PHE A 371 10.08 0.83 -22.69
CA PHE A 371 8.94 1.63 -22.20
C PHE A 371 7.97 2.01 -23.32
N MET A 372 8.46 2.55 -24.45
CA MET A 372 7.61 2.97 -25.57
C MET A 372 6.85 1.79 -26.17
N MET A 373 7.54 0.65 -26.36
CA MET A 373 6.91 -0.55 -26.92
C MET A 373 5.80 -1.08 -26.01
N PHE A 374 6.04 -1.14 -24.70
CA PHE A 374 5.04 -1.59 -23.74
C PHE A 374 3.86 -0.61 -23.61
N ASP A 375 4.11 0.69 -23.58
CA ASP A 375 3.04 1.69 -23.50
C ASP A 375 2.16 1.70 -24.75
N PHE A 376 2.76 1.57 -25.93
CA PHE A 376 2.04 1.50 -27.20
C PHE A 376 1.24 0.21 -27.39
N ALA A 377 1.82 -0.93 -27.02
CA ALA A 377 1.21 -2.26 -27.18
C ALA A 377 0.14 -2.59 -26.12
N PHE A 378 0.20 -1.96 -24.94
CA PHE A 378 -0.69 -2.25 -23.83
C PHE A 378 -1.32 -0.96 -23.27
N PRO A 379 -2.03 -0.18 -24.10
CA PRO A 379 -2.61 1.08 -23.67
C PRO A 379 -3.65 0.84 -22.59
N SER A 380 -3.46 1.50 -21.45
CA SER A 380 -4.39 1.48 -20.32
C SER A 380 -4.74 0.06 -19.85
N CYS A 381 -3.80 -0.89 -19.92
CA CYS A 381 -4.02 -2.29 -19.54
C CYS A 381 -4.52 -2.47 -18.09
N GLU A 382 -4.27 -1.50 -17.22
CA GLU A 382 -4.76 -1.42 -15.84
C GLU A 382 -6.30 -1.31 -15.76
N THR A 383 -6.98 -0.91 -16.83
CA THR A 383 -8.45 -0.88 -16.90
C THR A 383 -9.04 -2.16 -17.50
N ALA A 384 -8.21 -3.03 -18.08
CA ALA A 384 -8.62 -4.32 -18.66
C ALA A 384 -8.87 -5.41 -17.62
N VAL A 385 -8.51 -5.17 -16.36
CA VAL A 385 -8.65 -6.12 -15.25
C VAL A 385 -9.92 -5.87 -14.44
N PRO A 386 -10.48 -6.87 -13.75
CA PRO A 386 -11.77 -6.75 -13.07
C PRO A 386 -11.77 -5.71 -11.93
N GLY A 387 -12.97 -5.36 -11.45
CA GLY A 387 -13.23 -4.26 -10.50
C GLY A 387 -12.47 -4.38 -9.17
N ASN A 388 -12.11 -5.60 -8.78
CA ASN A 388 -11.35 -5.89 -7.57
C ASN A 388 -9.83 -5.64 -7.72
N VAL A 389 -9.36 -5.27 -8.91
CA VAL A 389 -8.00 -4.76 -9.11
C VAL A 389 -8.04 -3.24 -9.19
N ILE A 390 -7.40 -2.57 -8.23
CA ILE A 390 -7.38 -1.12 -8.11
C ILE A 390 -6.08 -0.60 -8.72
N ALA A 391 -6.14 -0.22 -9.99
CA ALA A 391 -5.00 0.29 -10.75
C ALA A 391 -5.44 1.37 -11.76
N GLY A 392 -4.48 2.17 -12.24
CA GLY A 392 -4.71 3.23 -13.21
C GLY A 392 -5.73 4.26 -12.71
N GLU A 393 -6.73 4.60 -13.54
CA GLU A 393 -7.77 5.59 -13.21
C GLU A 393 -8.62 5.22 -11.99
N ARG A 394 -8.64 3.95 -11.57
CA ARG A 394 -9.36 3.49 -10.38
C ARG A 394 -8.61 3.73 -9.08
N ALA A 395 -7.32 4.05 -9.13
CA ALA A 395 -6.49 4.31 -7.95
C ALA A 395 -6.70 5.72 -7.37
N THR A 396 -7.94 6.24 -7.38
CA THR A 396 -8.28 7.50 -6.71
C THR A 396 -8.54 7.27 -5.23
N LYS A 397 -8.23 8.26 -4.38
CA LYS A 397 -8.49 8.19 -2.93
C LYS A 397 -9.93 7.76 -2.61
N ARG A 398 -10.91 8.31 -3.33
CA ARG A 398 -12.33 7.99 -3.12
C ARG A 398 -12.64 6.55 -3.53
N SER A 399 -12.20 6.13 -4.71
CA SER A 399 -12.40 4.77 -5.20
C SER A 399 -11.79 3.72 -4.27
N VAL A 400 -10.57 3.96 -3.79
CA VAL A 400 -9.87 3.07 -2.83
C VAL A 400 -10.65 3.02 -1.52
N HIS A 401 -11.02 4.18 -0.96
CA HIS A 401 -11.78 4.26 0.28
C HIS A 401 -13.11 3.51 0.20
N ASP A 402 -13.88 3.74 -0.87
CA ASP A 402 -15.19 3.13 -1.05
C ASP A 402 -15.05 1.60 -1.25
N ALA A 403 -14.03 1.16 -1.98
CA ALA A 403 -13.74 -0.26 -2.17
C ALA A 403 -13.34 -0.94 -0.85
N VAL A 404 -12.41 -0.36 -0.08
CA VAL A 404 -11.95 -0.91 1.21
C VAL A 404 -13.11 -0.94 2.21
N SER A 405 -13.89 0.14 2.29
CA SER A 405 -15.05 0.22 3.19
C SER A 405 -16.09 -0.85 2.87
N LEU A 406 -16.35 -1.10 1.58
CA LEU A 406 -17.25 -2.15 1.15
C LEU A 406 -16.69 -3.54 1.48
N ALA A 407 -15.40 -3.76 1.22
CA ALA A 407 -14.74 -5.04 1.47
C ALA A 407 -14.65 -5.38 2.96
N ALA A 408 -14.48 -4.37 3.82
CA ALA A 408 -14.42 -4.51 5.27
C ALA A 408 -15.81 -4.63 5.94
N SER A 409 -16.89 -4.31 5.24
CA SER A 409 -18.21 -4.15 5.86
C SER A 409 -18.75 -5.46 6.42
N GLY A 410 -18.80 -5.59 7.75
CA GLY A 410 -19.29 -6.79 8.43
C GLY A 410 -18.33 -7.99 8.34
N MET A 411 -17.07 -7.76 7.96
CA MET A 411 -16.06 -8.80 7.73
C MET A 411 -14.83 -8.58 8.60
N VAL A 412 -14.01 -9.61 8.76
CA VAL A 412 -12.66 -9.46 9.33
C VAL A 412 -11.70 -9.02 8.22
N PRO A 413 -11.06 -7.85 8.35
CA PRO A 413 -10.07 -7.40 7.37
C PRO A 413 -8.79 -8.21 7.51
N LEU A 414 -8.29 -8.74 6.39
CA LEU A 414 -6.99 -9.38 6.27
C LEU A 414 -6.16 -8.64 5.21
N ASP A 415 -4.93 -8.30 5.56
CA ASP A 415 -3.95 -7.73 4.65
C ASP A 415 -2.86 -8.76 4.36
N PHE A 416 -2.54 -8.98 3.08
CA PHE A 416 -1.38 -9.79 2.69
C PHE A 416 -0.20 -8.86 2.41
N ASP A 417 0.88 -9.04 3.16
CA ASP A 417 2.14 -8.31 3.00
C ASP A 417 3.21 -9.28 2.48
N TYR A 418 3.92 -8.87 1.43
CA TYR A 418 4.90 -9.71 0.75
C TYR A 418 6.32 -9.14 0.93
N GLU A 419 7.29 -10.02 1.16
CA GLU A 419 8.70 -9.66 1.16
C GLU A 419 9.27 -9.71 -0.27
N ASP A 420 9.62 -8.54 -0.84
CA ASP A 420 10.19 -8.40 -2.19
C ASP A 420 9.39 -9.16 -3.27
N PHE A 421 8.08 -8.92 -3.34
CA PHE A 421 7.15 -9.56 -4.28
C PHE A 421 7.64 -9.54 -5.74
N ASN A 422 8.31 -8.45 -6.14
CA ASN A 422 8.89 -8.29 -7.46
C ASN A 422 9.90 -9.40 -7.82
N SER A 423 10.70 -9.88 -6.87
CA SER A 423 11.68 -10.95 -7.11
C SER A 423 11.03 -12.30 -7.41
N GLN A 424 9.81 -12.53 -6.91
CA GLN A 424 9.21 -13.86 -6.88
C GLN A 424 8.51 -14.24 -8.19
N HIS A 425 8.46 -13.31 -9.15
CA HIS A 425 7.83 -13.51 -10.46
C HIS A 425 8.78 -14.21 -11.43
N SER A 426 8.36 -15.38 -11.91
CA SER A 426 9.07 -16.06 -13.00
C SER A 426 8.83 -15.35 -14.35
N MET A 427 9.79 -15.48 -15.26
CA MET A 427 9.60 -15.01 -16.64
C MET A 427 8.41 -15.70 -17.32
N THR A 428 8.19 -16.99 -17.05
CA THR A 428 7.06 -17.76 -17.60
C THR A 428 5.72 -17.21 -17.13
N SER A 429 5.56 -16.89 -15.85
CA SER A 429 4.34 -16.28 -15.31
C SER A 429 4.06 -14.91 -15.94
N MET A 430 5.08 -14.05 -16.04
CA MET A 430 4.91 -12.74 -16.68
C MET A 430 4.54 -12.86 -18.16
N ARG A 431 5.14 -13.82 -18.88
CA ARG A 431 4.81 -14.11 -20.28
C ARG A 431 3.38 -14.64 -20.43
N ALA A 432 2.94 -15.52 -19.55
CA ALA A 432 1.57 -16.05 -19.55
C ALA A 432 0.53 -14.93 -19.42
N VAL A 433 0.78 -13.94 -18.54
CA VAL A 433 -0.10 -12.77 -18.40
C VAL A 433 -0.15 -11.94 -19.68
N LEU A 434 1.01 -11.58 -20.26
CA LEU A 434 1.04 -10.82 -21.51
C LEU A 434 0.39 -11.60 -22.66
N ARG A 435 0.61 -12.92 -22.71
CA ARG A 435 0.03 -13.80 -23.72
C ARG A 435 -1.48 -13.86 -23.60
N ALA A 436 -2.01 -13.97 -22.39
CA ALA A 436 -3.45 -13.93 -22.12
C ALA A 436 -4.08 -12.61 -22.58
N TYR A 437 -3.42 -11.48 -22.31
CA TYR A 437 -3.86 -10.17 -22.77
C TYR A 437 -3.86 -10.08 -24.31
N ILE A 438 -2.76 -10.49 -24.95
CA ILE A 438 -2.64 -10.48 -26.41
C ILE A 438 -3.71 -11.35 -27.05
N ASP A 439 -3.90 -12.59 -26.57
CA ASP A 439 -4.87 -13.50 -27.16
C ASP A 439 -6.32 -13.01 -27.03
N GLU A 440 -6.66 -12.31 -25.95
CA GLU A 440 -8.00 -11.73 -25.74
C GLU A 440 -8.27 -10.53 -26.64
N TYR A 441 -7.27 -9.65 -26.82
CA TYR A 441 -7.46 -8.36 -27.48
C TYR A 441 -6.86 -8.25 -28.88
N LYS A 442 -6.16 -9.29 -29.40
CA LYS A 442 -5.47 -9.24 -30.72
C LYS A 442 -6.36 -8.81 -31.88
N GLN A 443 -7.66 -9.13 -31.84
CA GLN A 443 -8.59 -8.77 -32.92
C GLN A 443 -8.89 -7.27 -32.95
N ASP A 444 -8.71 -6.59 -31.81
CA ASP A 444 -8.93 -5.16 -31.64
C ASP A 444 -7.61 -4.36 -31.80
N MET A 445 -6.45 -5.03 -31.93
CA MET A 445 -5.15 -4.39 -32.09
C MET A 445 -4.93 -3.92 -33.53
N SER A 446 -4.25 -2.78 -33.71
CA SER A 446 -3.65 -2.46 -35.00
C SER A 446 -2.48 -3.41 -35.30
N GLU A 447 -2.09 -3.54 -36.57
CA GLU A 447 -0.93 -4.35 -36.97
C GLU A 447 0.36 -3.88 -36.25
N ASP A 448 0.55 -2.56 -36.16
CA ASP A 448 1.68 -1.96 -35.44
C ASP A 448 1.68 -2.39 -33.97
N GLN A 449 0.52 -2.34 -33.29
CA GLN A 449 0.40 -2.71 -31.89
C GLN A 449 0.60 -4.21 -31.68
N PHE A 450 0.08 -5.06 -32.57
CA PHE A 450 0.28 -6.50 -32.49
C PHE A 450 1.77 -6.87 -32.67
N ARG A 451 2.46 -6.23 -33.62
CA ARG A 451 3.91 -6.37 -33.79
C ARG A 451 4.67 -5.92 -32.54
N ALA A 452 4.28 -4.78 -31.97
CA ALA A 452 4.88 -4.28 -30.73
C ALA A 452 4.62 -5.22 -29.54
N ALA A 453 3.43 -5.79 -29.43
CA ALA A 453 3.07 -6.75 -28.39
C ALA A 453 3.88 -8.06 -28.50
N CYS A 454 4.11 -8.56 -29.72
CA CYS A 454 4.98 -9.71 -29.96
C CYS A 454 6.45 -9.43 -29.58
N TRP A 455 6.93 -8.22 -29.91
CA TRP A 455 8.26 -7.77 -29.48
C TRP A 455 8.35 -7.72 -27.95
N CYS A 456 7.34 -7.13 -27.29
CA CYS A 456 7.25 -7.04 -25.84
C CYS A 456 7.24 -8.41 -25.14
N LEU A 457 6.43 -9.36 -25.66
CA LEU A 457 6.39 -10.73 -25.15
C LEU A 457 7.76 -11.42 -25.26
N SER A 458 8.52 -11.12 -26.32
CA SER A 458 9.86 -11.66 -26.51
C SER A 458 10.87 -11.00 -25.56
N ALA A 459 10.71 -9.71 -25.26
CA ALA A 459 11.63 -8.94 -24.43
C ALA A 459 11.68 -9.42 -22.98
N ILE A 460 10.61 -10.04 -22.47
CA ILE A 460 10.60 -10.63 -21.11
C ILE A 460 11.67 -11.71 -20.93
N ASN A 461 12.05 -12.43 -22.00
CA ASN A 461 13.04 -13.51 -21.93
C ASN A 461 14.45 -13.04 -21.59
N LYS A 462 14.71 -11.73 -21.71
CA LYS A 462 16.05 -11.22 -21.46
C LYS A 462 16.00 -9.83 -20.85
N GLN A 463 16.41 -9.77 -19.59
CA GLN A 463 16.45 -8.56 -18.79
C GLN A 463 17.89 -8.31 -18.33
N VAL A 464 18.47 -7.18 -18.71
CA VAL A 464 19.87 -6.84 -18.43
C VAL A 464 19.93 -5.67 -17.48
N VAL A 465 20.55 -5.87 -16.32
CA VAL A 465 20.86 -4.81 -15.36
C VAL A 465 22.29 -4.31 -15.63
N HIS A 466 22.41 -3.02 -15.94
CA HIS A 466 23.69 -2.37 -16.19
C HIS A 466 24.43 -2.04 -14.91
N SER A 467 25.76 -1.98 -14.98
CA SER A 467 26.61 -1.62 -13.86
C SER A 467 26.36 -0.20 -13.37
N ASN A 468 26.47 0.02 -12.06
CA ASN A 468 26.48 1.33 -11.44
C ASN A 468 27.57 1.38 -10.36
N ALA A 469 28.71 1.99 -10.71
CA ALA A 469 29.87 2.08 -9.83
C ALA A 469 29.60 2.85 -8.52
N ASN A 470 28.71 3.84 -8.56
CA ASN A 470 28.35 4.62 -7.37
C ASN A 470 27.61 3.78 -6.32
N LEU A 471 27.05 2.64 -6.72
CA LEU A 471 26.29 1.72 -5.88
C LEU A 471 27.04 0.39 -5.67
N GLY A 472 28.25 0.25 -6.22
CA GLY A 472 28.99 -1.02 -6.20
C GLY A 472 28.29 -2.15 -6.97
N VAL A 473 27.44 -1.82 -7.94
CA VAL A 473 26.70 -2.82 -8.72
C VAL A 473 27.46 -3.13 -10.01
N ASP A 474 27.91 -4.38 -10.14
CA ASP A 474 28.34 -4.92 -11.43
C ASP A 474 27.14 -5.24 -12.32
N GLY A 475 27.29 -5.16 -13.63
CA GLY A 475 26.22 -5.54 -14.55
C GLY A 475 25.92 -7.04 -14.49
N TYR A 476 24.65 -7.42 -14.66
CA TYR A 476 24.20 -8.81 -14.69
C TYR A 476 22.95 -8.99 -15.54
N GLU A 477 22.72 -10.23 -15.98
CA GLU A 477 21.45 -10.65 -16.57
C GLU A 477 20.53 -11.16 -15.45
N ALA A 478 19.33 -10.60 -15.34
CA ALA A 478 18.33 -11.08 -14.41
C ALA A 478 17.65 -12.34 -15.00
N LYS A 479 17.59 -13.41 -14.21
CA LYS A 479 17.04 -14.70 -14.67
C LYS A 479 15.53 -14.76 -14.54
N ASP A 480 15.03 -14.28 -13.43
CA ASP A 480 13.63 -14.16 -13.08
C ASP A 480 13.50 -12.96 -12.15
N THR A 481 12.46 -12.16 -12.33
CA THR A 481 12.09 -10.99 -11.52
C THR A 481 11.23 -10.06 -12.38
N LEU A 482 10.41 -9.26 -11.71
CA LEU A 482 9.84 -8.03 -12.25
C LEU A 482 10.74 -6.85 -11.90
N LEU A 483 11.26 -6.12 -12.90
CA LEU A 483 12.04 -4.90 -12.65
C LEU A 483 11.10 -3.72 -12.35
N SER A 484 11.27 -3.09 -11.18
CA SER A 484 10.31 -2.10 -10.66
C SER A 484 10.08 -0.85 -11.51
N GLY A 485 11.03 -0.46 -12.38
CA GLY A 485 10.88 0.67 -13.29
C GLY A 485 10.27 0.35 -14.66
N TRP A 486 9.80 -0.89 -14.86
CA TRP A 486 9.13 -1.30 -16.09
C TRP A 486 7.75 -0.65 -16.24
N ARG A 487 7.32 -0.35 -17.48
CA ARG A 487 6.01 0.29 -17.76
C ARG A 487 4.84 -0.51 -17.18
N LEU A 488 4.93 -1.84 -17.18
CA LEU A 488 3.85 -2.72 -16.74
C LEU A 488 3.99 -3.20 -15.30
N THR A 489 4.89 -2.64 -14.48
CA THR A 489 5.11 -3.11 -13.09
C THR A 489 3.80 -3.22 -12.31
N THR A 490 2.99 -2.15 -12.27
CA THR A 490 1.73 -2.15 -11.51
C THR A 490 0.72 -3.14 -12.07
N PHE A 491 0.54 -3.18 -13.39
CA PHE A 491 -0.36 -4.13 -14.05
C PHE A 491 0.06 -5.57 -13.76
N MET A 492 1.33 -5.90 -13.97
CA MET A 492 1.87 -7.24 -13.80
C MET A 492 1.77 -7.70 -12.35
N ASN A 493 2.21 -6.87 -11.39
CA ASN A 493 2.07 -7.19 -9.98
C ASN A 493 0.61 -7.43 -9.60
N SER A 494 -0.31 -6.54 -9.99
CA SER A 494 -1.71 -6.67 -9.60
C SER A 494 -2.37 -7.93 -10.19
N VAL A 495 -2.07 -8.27 -11.44
CA VAL A 495 -2.58 -9.50 -12.07
C VAL A 495 -1.99 -10.74 -11.43
N LEU A 496 -0.66 -10.79 -11.27
CA LEU A 496 0.00 -11.96 -10.69
C LEU A 496 -0.36 -12.16 -9.22
N ASN A 497 -0.59 -11.09 -8.46
CA ASN A 497 -1.06 -11.17 -7.08
C ASN A 497 -2.43 -11.87 -7.00
N TYR A 498 -3.39 -11.43 -7.82
CA TYR A 498 -4.69 -12.11 -7.93
C TYR A 498 -4.54 -13.57 -8.40
N VAL A 499 -3.74 -13.81 -9.44
CA VAL A 499 -3.55 -15.14 -10.01
C VAL A 499 -2.95 -16.10 -8.99
N TYR A 500 -1.87 -15.71 -8.29
CA TYR A 500 -1.21 -16.56 -7.31
C TYR A 500 -2.13 -16.87 -6.13
N LEU A 501 -2.82 -15.88 -5.60
CA LEU A 501 -3.78 -16.10 -4.51
C LEU A 501 -4.97 -16.96 -4.95
N LYS A 502 -5.43 -16.83 -6.20
CA LYS A 502 -6.48 -17.68 -6.75
C LYS A 502 -6.02 -19.12 -6.91
N LEU A 503 -4.81 -19.34 -7.43
CA LEU A 503 -4.23 -20.67 -7.62
C LEU A 503 -3.91 -21.36 -6.29
N ALA A 504 -3.55 -20.58 -5.26
CA ALA A 504 -3.35 -21.08 -3.91
C ALA A 504 -4.66 -21.41 -3.16
N GLY A 505 -5.82 -21.00 -3.69
CA GLY A 505 -7.11 -21.11 -3.00
C GLY A 505 -7.31 -20.11 -1.86
N SER A 506 -6.32 -19.23 -1.60
CA SER A 506 -6.33 -18.27 -0.48
C SER A 506 -7.50 -17.29 -0.52
N ILE A 507 -8.05 -17.04 -1.70
CA ILE A 507 -9.17 -16.10 -1.88
C ILE A 507 -10.50 -16.79 -2.13
N ASP A 508 -10.55 -18.13 -2.13
CA ASP A 508 -11.77 -18.89 -2.38
C ASP A 508 -12.77 -18.79 -1.21
N HIS A 509 -12.26 -18.49 -0.02
CA HIS A 509 -13.03 -18.30 1.21
C HIS A 509 -13.19 -16.82 1.60
N THR A 510 -12.79 -15.91 0.72
CA THR A 510 -12.94 -14.48 0.95
C THR A 510 -14.23 -13.98 0.29
N VAL A 511 -14.97 -13.12 0.97
CA VAL A 511 -16.18 -12.51 0.39
C VAL A 511 -15.79 -11.45 -0.63
N SER A 512 -14.69 -10.74 -0.35
CA SER A 512 -14.17 -9.71 -1.24
C SER A 512 -12.66 -9.64 -1.13
N THR A 513 -12.02 -9.30 -2.24
CA THR A 513 -10.58 -8.99 -2.30
C THR A 513 -10.38 -7.72 -3.08
N LEU A 514 -9.32 -6.99 -2.77
CA LEU A 514 -8.84 -5.84 -3.51
C LEU A 514 -7.35 -6.00 -3.71
N HIS A 515 -6.88 -5.77 -4.93
CA HIS A 515 -5.49 -5.99 -5.33
C HIS A 515 -4.92 -4.70 -5.93
N SER A 516 -3.77 -4.25 -5.47
CA SER A 516 -3.07 -3.09 -6.04
C SER A 516 -1.56 -3.30 -5.93
N GLY A 517 -0.93 -3.70 -7.04
CA GLY A 517 0.48 -4.09 -7.00
C GLY A 517 0.68 -5.32 -6.11
N ASP A 518 1.57 -5.18 -5.14
CA ASP A 518 1.83 -6.15 -4.07
C ASP A 518 0.81 -6.08 -2.93
N ASP A 519 0.09 -4.98 -2.75
CA ASP A 519 -0.90 -4.83 -1.67
C ASP A 519 -2.18 -5.64 -1.96
N VAL A 520 -2.64 -6.41 -0.96
CA VAL A 520 -3.93 -7.10 -0.98
C VAL A 520 -4.70 -6.83 0.29
N PHE A 521 -5.96 -6.43 0.12
CA PHE A 521 -6.95 -6.34 1.18
C PHE A 521 -8.04 -7.39 0.94
N ALA A 522 -8.40 -8.17 1.95
CA ALA A 522 -9.46 -9.17 1.86
C ALA A 522 -10.45 -9.06 3.03
N GLY A 523 -11.73 -9.15 2.72
CA GLY A 523 -12.79 -9.31 3.72
C GLY A 523 -13.13 -10.78 3.89
N CYS A 524 -12.91 -11.31 5.09
CA CYS A 524 -13.22 -12.70 5.44
C CYS A 524 -14.44 -12.80 6.36
N GLU A 525 -15.28 -13.81 6.13
CA GLU A 525 -16.31 -14.19 7.10
C GLU A 525 -15.63 -14.74 8.35
N MET A 526 -16.15 -14.39 9.53
CA MET A 526 -15.78 -15.12 10.74
C MET A 526 -16.36 -16.52 10.63
N LEU A 527 -15.49 -17.53 10.59
CA LEU A 527 -15.89 -18.91 10.85
C LEU A 527 -16.45 -18.95 12.27
N GLY A 528 -17.76 -19.11 12.38
CA GLY A 528 -18.53 -19.10 13.63
C GLY A 528 -18.41 -20.38 14.43
#